data_AF-A0A537GRA3-F1
#
_entry.id   AF-A0A537GRA3-F1
#
_cell.length_a   1.000
_cell.length_b   1.000
_cell.length_c   1.000
_cell.angle_alpha   90.00
_cell.angle_beta   90.00
_cell.angle_gamma   90.00
#
_symmetry.space_group_name_H-M   'P 1'
#
loop_
_entity.id
_entity.type
_entity.pdbx_description
1 polymer ?
#
loop_
_entity_poly.entity_id
_entity_poly.type
_entity_poly.pdbx_seq_one_letter_code
_entity_poly.pdbx_strand_id
1 'polypeptide(L)'
;MRPPIAIIGGSGVKSIIKGEEKMVGTPYGPTPTLTIGQVKGREAIYLPRHGEGHTAPPHRVNYRANVWGLNSLGVGRIIATD
;
A
#
# COMPACT_ATOMS: atom_id res chain seq x y z
N MET A 1 5.80 -11.52 16.53
CA MET A 1 4.69 -10.60 16.18
C MET A 1 3.95 -11.14 14.96
N ARG A 2 2.66 -10.83 14.82
CA ARG A 2 1.87 -11.27 13.65
C ARG A 2 2.19 -10.34 12.46
N PRO A 3 2.57 -10.85 11.28
CA PRO A 3 2.88 -9.98 10.13
C PRO A 3 1.71 -9.07 9.75
N PRO A 4 1.99 -7.81 9.34
CA PRO A 4 0.97 -6.89 8.84
C PRO A 4 0.22 -7.46 7.63
N ILE A 5 -1.01 -6.98 7.43
CA ILE A 5 -1.77 -7.19 6.18
C ILE A 5 -1.71 -5.91 5.36
N ALA A 6 -1.50 -6.03 4.06
CA ALA A 6 -1.67 -4.93 3.15
C ALA A 6 -2.97 -5.04 2.33
N ILE A 7 -3.57 -3.89 2.04
CA ILE A 7 -4.68 -3.73 1.11
C ILE A 7 -4.17 -2.86 -0.05
N ILE A 8 -4.20 -3.38 -1.27
CA ILE A 8 -3.96 -2.60 -2.48
C ILE A 8 -5.32 -2.15 -3.02
N GLY A 9 -5.60 -0.85 -2.91
CA GLY A 9 -6.84 -0.25 -3.39
C GLY A 9 -6.79 0.09 -4.87
N GLY A 10 -7.81 -0.36 -5.60
CA GLY A 10 -8.09 -0.01 -6.99
C GLY A 10 -8.88 1.29 -7.14
N SER A 11 -9.65 1.39 -8.22
CA SER A 11 -10.42 2.60 -8.54
C SER A 11 -11.55 2.82 -7.53
N GLY A 12 -11.66 4.03 -6.98
CA GLY A 12 -12.75 4.39 -6.05
C GLY A 12 -12.60 3.84 -4.63
N VAL A 13 -11.60 3.00 -4.36
CA VAL A 13 -11.27 2.58 -3.01
C VAL A 13 -10.43 3.66 -2.34
N LYS A 14 -10.87 4.12 -1.17
CA LYS A 14 -10.13 5.03 -0.29
C LYS A 14 -9.57 4.26 0.88
N SER A 15 -8.54 4.80 1.52
CA SER A 15 -8.01 4.19 2.74
C SER A 15 -9.11 4.09 3.79
N ILE A 16 -9.36 2.86 4.26
CA ILE A 16 -10.18 2.59 5.44
C ILE A 16 -9.35 2.56 6.73
N ILE A 17 -8.03 2.72 6.59
CA ILE A 17 -7.06 2.68 7.69
C ILE A 17 -6.73 4.12 8.06
N LYS A 18 -6.74 4.41 9.36
CA LYS A 18 -6.25 5.68 9.91
C LYS A 18 -4.92 5.44 10.59
N GLY A 19 -3.93 6.27 10.31
CA GLY A 19 -2.61 6.17 10.91
C GLY A 19 -1.59 7.02 10.19
N GLU A 20 -0.32 6.64 10.27
CA GLU A 20 0.78 7.40 9.66
C GLU A 20 0.80 7.25 8.14
N GLU A 21 1.18 8.33 7.47
CA GLU A 21 1.42 8.34 6.03
C GLU A 21 2.91 8.22 5.76
N LYS A 22 3.30 7.28 4.89
CA LYS A 22 4.70 6.97 4.64
C LYS A 22 4.95 6.57 3.19
N MET A 23 5.91 7.25 2.56
CA MET A 23 6.48 6.82 1.29
C MET A 23 7.68 5.90 1.55
N VAL A 24 7.77 4.80 0.81
CA VAL A 24 8.89 3.84 0.93
C VAL A 24 9.75 3.90 -0.32
N GLY A 25 11.03 4.22 -0.15
CA GLY A 25 12.02 4.11 -1.21
C GLY A 25 12.30 2.64 -1.54
N THR A 26 12.31 2.28 -2.81
CA THR A 26 12.64 0.92 -3.27
C THR A 26 13.66 0.97 -4.41
N PRO A 27 14.35 -0.16 -4.72
CA PRO A 27 15.24 -0.24 -5.88
C PRO A 27 14.55 0.02 -7.23
N TYR A 28 13.22 0.02 -7.28
CA TYR A 28 12.43 0.27 -8.47
C TYR A 28 11.85 1.69 -8.53
N GLY A 29 12.20 2.55 -7.57
CA GLY A 29 11.58 3.85 -7.35
C GLY A 29 10.70 3.87 -6.09
N PRO A 30 10.16 5.02 -5.69
CA PRO A 30 9.32 5.12 -4.50
C PRO A 30 7.97 4.43 -4.70
N THR A 31 7.37 3.96 -3.61
CA THR A 31 5.94 3.63 -3.56
C THR A 31 5.10 4.92 -3.65
N PRO A 32 3.79 4.83 -3.92
CA PRO A 32 2.84 5.83 -3.46
C PRO A 32 2.90 6.02 -1.94
N THR A 33 2.31 7.10 -1.43
CA THR A 33 2.08 7.25 0.01
C THR A 33 1.24 6.09 0.52
N LEU A 34 1.79 5.35 1.48
CA LEU A 34 1.11 4.27 2.18
C LEU A 34 0.45 4.83 3.43
N THR A 35 -0.72 4.29 3.81
CA THR A 35 -1.30 4.56 5.13
C THR A 35 -1.06 3.35 6.03
N ILE A 36 -0.33 3.53 7.13
CA ILE A 36 0.02 2.47 8.09
C ILE A 36 -0.74 2.72 9.39
N GLY A 37 -1.49 1.73 9.86
CA GLY A 37 -2.26 1.86 11.08
C GLY A 37 -2.70 0.52 11.64
N GLN A 38 -3.75 0.53 12.47
CA GLN A 38 -4.29 -0.68 13.05
C GLN A 38 -5.77 -0.87 12.72
N VAL A 39 -6.14 -2.13 12.46
CA VAL A 39 -7.52 -2.58 12.31
C VAL A 39 -7.74 -3.71 13.30
N LYS A 40 -8.63 -3.51 14.29
CA LYS A 40 -8.93 -4.49 15.34
C LYS A 40 -7.68 -5.04 16.04
N GLY A 41 -6.73 -4.16 16.38
CA GLY A 41 -5.48 -4.52 17.07
C GLY A 41 -4.43 -5.23 16.20
N ARG A 42 -4.65 -5.32 14.88
CA ARG A 42 -3.68 -5.84 13.91
C ARG A 42 -3.16 -4.72 13.02
N GLU A 43 -1.85 -4.66 12.85
CA GLU A 43 -1.23 -3.73 11.91
C GLU A 43 -1.70 -4.01 10.47
N ALA A 44 -2.11 -2.94 9.80
CA ALA A 44 -2.60 -2.97 8.44
C ALA A 44 -2.05 -1.79 7.65
N ILE A 45 -1.79 -2.03 6.36
CA ILE A 45 -1.18 -1.05 5.45
C ILE A 45 -2.09 -0.88 4.24
N TYR A 46 -2.43 0.35 3.88
CA TYR A 46 -3.16 0.66 2.66
C TYR A 46 -2.20 1.21 1.60
N LEU A 47 -2.30 0.71 0.38
CA LEU A 47 -1.56 1.16 -0.80
C LEU A 47 -2.54 1.54 -1.91
N PRO A 48 -2.66 2.83 -2.28
CA PRO A 48 -3.45 3.23 -3.45
C PRO A 48 -2.68 2.93 -4.75
N ARG A 49 -3.14 1.96 -5.56
CA ARG A 49 -2.36 1.52 -6.74
C ARG A 49 -2.19 2.62 -7.80
N HIS A 50 -3.15 3.54 -7.88
CA HIS A 50 -3.13 4.69 -8.80
C HIS A 50 -2.50 5.95 -8.19
N GLY A 51 -1.91 5.84 -7.00
CA GLY A 51 -1.42 6.97 -6.23
C GLY A 51 -2.53 7.86 -5.68
N GLU A 52 -2.14 8.86 -4.90
CA GLU A 52 -3.06 9.93 -4.50
C GLU A 52 -3.57 10.68 -5.74
N GLY A 53 -4.85 11.04 -5.73
CA GLY A 53 -5.49 11.75 -6.83
C GLY A 53 -5.68 10.93 -8.12
N HIS A 54 -5.45 9.61 -8.11
CA HIS A 54 -5.62 8.74 -9.29
C HIS A 54 -4.70 9.12 -10.46
N THR A 55 -3.47 9.52 -10.15
CA THR A 55 -2.51 10.11 -11.10
C THR A 55 -1.78 9.09 -11.96
N ALA A 56 -1.65 7.83 -11.50
CA ALA A 56 -0.99 6.78 -12.26
C ALA A 56 -2.02 5.91 -13.02
N PRO A 57 -2.09 5.96 -14.37
CA PRO A 57 -2.93 5.03 -15.13
C PRO A 57 -2.41 3.59 -14.99
N PRO A 58 -3.24 2.55 -15.27
CA PRO A 58 -2.87 1.15 -15.08
C PRO A 58 -1.51 0.75 -15.65
N HIS A 59 -1.19 1.20 -16.88
CA HIS A 59 0.07 0.90 -17.56
C HIS A 59 1.31 1.63 -17.01
N ARG A 60 1.13 2.55 -16.04
CA ARG A 60 2.21 3.28 -15.36
C ARG A 60 2.31 2.97 -13.87
N VAL A 61 1.48 2.05 -13.36
CA VAL A 61 1.59 1.62 -11.96
C VAL A 61 2.92 0.90 -11.76
N ASN A 62 3.70 1.35 -10.78
CA ASN A 62 4.97 0.71 -10.45
C ASN A 62 4.76 -0.49 -9.52
N TYR A 63 4.27 -1.60 -10.09
CA TYR A 63 3.96 -2.82 -9.34
C TYR A 63 5.17 -3.38 -8.57
N ARG A 64 6.38 -3.23 -9.13
CA ARG A 64 7.62 -3.68 -8.46
C ARG A 64 7.91 -2.86 -7.21
N ALA A 65 7.81 -1.53 -7.28
CA ALA A 65 7.96 -0.69 -6.09
C ALA A 65 6.89 -1.00 -5.05
N ASN A 66 5.63 -1.17 -5.47
CA ASN A 66 4.52 -1.46 -4.56
C ASN A 66 4.74 -2.76 -3.78
N VAL A 67 4.99 -3.88 -4.47
CA VAL A 67 5.17 -5.18 -3.82
C VAL A 67 6.46 -5.21 -3.00
N TRP A 68 7.55 -4.62 -3.50
CA TRP A 68 8.81 -4.53 -2.77
C TRP A 68 8.64 -3.71 -1.48
N GLY A 69 7.99 -2.55 -1.56
CA GLY A 69 7.75 -1.66 -0.41
C GLY A 69 6.95 -2.36 0.68
N LEU A 70 5.86 -3.03 0.32
CA LEU A 70 5.07 -3.83 1.27
C LEU A 70 5.90 -4.97 1.89
N ASN A 71 6.68 -5.69 1.09
CA ASN A 71 7.56 -6.75 1.58
C ASN A 71 8.63 -6.22 2.56
N SER A 72 9.20 -5.03 2.29
CA SER A 72 10.19 -4.40 3.17
C SER A 72 9.63 -3.96 4.52
N LEU A 73 8.31 -3.74 4.60
CA LEU A 73 7.57 -3.47 5.84
C LEU A 73 7.14 -4.77 6.55
N GLY A 74 7.56 -5.94 6.08
CA GLY A 74 7.26 -7.23 6.70
C GLY A 74 5.84 -7.73 6.46
N VAL A 75 5.12 -7.17 5.46
CA VAL A 75 3.76 -7.61 5.10
C VAL A 75 3.77 -9.09 4.75
N GLY A 76 2.91 -9.86 5.43
CA GLY A 76 2.79 -11.30 5.18
C GLY A 76 1.66 -11.67 4.22
N ARG A 77 0.70 -10.77 3.98
CA ARG A 77 -0.46 -11.01 3.07
C ARG A 77 -0.91 -9.71 2.42
N ILE A 78 -1.29 -9.81 1.14
CA ILE A 78 -1.84 -8.72 0.34
C ILE A 78 -3.27 -9.08 -0.08
N ILE A 79 -4.20 -8.15 0.08
CA ILE A 79 -5.56 -8.20 -0.45
C ILE A 79 -5.66 -7.09 -1.50
N ALA A 80 -6.05 -7.42 -2.73
CA ALA A 80 -6.21 -6.43 -3.79
C ALA A 80 -7.69 -6.30 -4.18
N THR A 81 -8.14 -5.08 -4.43
CA THR A 81 -9.45 -4.83 -5.03
C THR A 81 -9.29 -4.56 -6.53
N ASP A 82 -10.38 -4.77 -7.28
CA ASP A 82 -10.48 -4.28 -8.66
C ASP A 82 -10.51 -2.74 -8.70
#